data_AF-A0A1F6B3C7-F1
#
_entry.id   AF-A0A1F6B3C7-F1
#
_cell.length_a   1.000
_cell.length_b   1.000
_cell.length_c   1.000
_cell.angle_alpha   90.00
_cell.angle_beta   90.00
_cell.angle_gamma   90.00
#
_symmetry.space_group_name_H-M   'P 1'
#
loop_
_entity.id
_entity.type
_entity.pdbx_description
1 polymer ?
#
loop_
_entity_poly.entity_id
_entity_poly.type
_entity_poly.pdbx_seq_one_letter_code
_entity_poly.pdbx_strand_id
1 'polypeptide(L)'
;MLWPQQGFELYRQWGLYQKDFLVGLNYNLDENSLYLGILPVVFFLWGIFKKGRKHIALLIIFLIFLWLSFGTNIEPSLYRLLHSLPFYRFMRVAQRYRFYFMIPLIVFIGFGFDDLVKKLIQALNNSAVKKVIATIFILFTVGDMLRVNNQLIKESFTISEPIVDKTDKFIQRCGILNYDNTGFIDQPKLISSFSDEYLYLKNGWGTTGNCYEPVKINIRSNCNTDPAYRGELYLLNNNGIINEKGRSPNNISLNAHLSADDYIIINQNYDPGWHALINKTEKKVINKNGLISMELPEGKYEVIFYYLPTTFIIGSVVSLTSIIVIFVLLLKRLN
;
A
#
# COMPACT_ATOMS: atom_id res chain seq x y z
N MET A 1 22.79 13.52 12.28
CA MET A 1 21.97 12.62 11.43
C MET A 1 21.02 11.92 12.36
N LEU A 2 19.73 12.29 12.37
CA LEU A 2 18.83 11.83 13.43
C LEU A 2 18.41 10.36 13.32
N TRP A 3 18.81 9.65 12.26
CA TRP A 3 18.99 8.20 12.25
C TRP A 3 20.00 7.92 11.12
N PRO A 4 21.01 7.05 11.28
CA PRO A 4 21.77 6.58 10.12
C PRO A 4 20.75 5.97 9.15
N GLN A 5 20.88 6.28 7.86
CA GLN A 5 20.09 5.59 6.84
C GLN A 5 20.51 4.12 6.88
N GLN A 6 19.69 3.30 7.51
CA GLN A 6 19.92 1.88 7.61
C GLN A 6 19.55 1.29 6.24
N GLY A 7 20.51 0.67 5.56
CA GLY A 7 20.25 -0.03 4.30
C GLY A 7 19.24 -1.16 4.50
N PHE A 8 18.72 -1.70 3.40
CA PHE A 8 17.79 -2.83 3.42
C PHE A 8 18.39 -4.08 4.09
N GLU A 9 19.71 -4.18 4.19
CA GLU A 9 20.36 -5.28 4.92
C GLU A 9 20.02 -5.25 6.42
N LEU A 10 20.04 -4.08 7.06
CA LEU A 10 19.66 -3.93 8.47
C LEU A 10 18.14 -4.10 8.65
N TYR A 11 17.35 -3.61 7.67
CA TYR A 11 15.90 -3.79 7.62
C TYR A 11 15.50 -5.27 7.66
N ARG A 12 16.15 -6.09 6.82
CA ARG A 12 15.79 -7.50 6.67
C ARG A 12 16.14 -8.34 7.91
N GLN A 13 16.97 -7.81 8.82
CA GLN A 13 17.30 -8.42 10.12
C GLN A 13 16.36 -7.97 11.26
N TRP A 14 15.15 -7.47 10.93
CA TRP A 14 14.15 -7.09 11.91
C TRP A 14 13.87 -8.24 12.90
N GLY A 15 13.96 -7.94 14.21
CA GLY A 15 13.78 -8.91 15.30
C GLY A 15 15.06 -9.60 15.77
N LEU A 16 16.17 -9.48 15.05
CA LEU A 16 17.47 -10.09 15.40
C LEU A 16 18.47 -9.09 16.02
N TYR A 17 18.27 -7.79 15.82
CA TYR A 17 19.17 -6.76 16.34
C TYR A 17 18.92 -6.39 17.82
N GLN A 18 20.00 -6.09 18.53
CA GLN A 18 19.98 -5.55 19.90
C GLN A 18 19.13 -4.27 19.97
N LYS A 19 18.29 -4.17 21.01
CA LYS A 19 17.47 -2.98 21.30
C LYS A 19 18.31 -1.89 21.94
N ASP A 20 19.18 -1.26 21.18
CA ASP A 20 19.96 -0.09 21.63
C ASP A 20 19.54 1.20 20.91
N PHE A 21 20.09 2.33 21.36
CA PHE A 21 19.75 3.65 20.81
C PHE A 21 20.22 3.89 19.37
N LEU A 22 21.36 3.30 18.98
CA LEU A 22 22.07 3.65 17.75
C LEU A 22 21.71 2.72 16.58
N VAL A 23 21.47 1.45 16.88
CA VAL A 23 21.31 0.35 15.94
C VAL A 23 19.98 -0.39 16.16
N GLY A 24 19.34 -0.22 17.32
CA GLY A 24 18.12 -0.94 17.67
C GLY A 24 16.91 -0.65 16.79
N LEU A 25 16.47 -1.68 16.07
CA LEU A 25 15.24 -1.72 15.29
C LEU A 25 14.14 -2.46 16.05
N ASN A 26 13.10 -1.73 16.46
CA ASN A 26 11.91 -2.36 17.06
C ASN A 26 10.88 -2.81 16.01
N TYR A 27 10.94 -2.29 14.78
CA TYR A 27 9.98 -2.58 13.72
C TYR A 27 10.59 -2.47 12.32
N ASN A 28 9.79 -2.74 11.28
CA ASN A 28 10.14 -2.56 9.86
C ASN A 28 10.64 -1.13 9.52
N LEU A 29 11.38 -0.99 8.41
CA LEU A 29 12.05 0.24 7.98
C LEU A 29 11.07 1.33 7.55
N ASP A 30 9.90 0.97 7.04
CA ASP A 30 8.79 1.91 6.77
C ASP A 30 8.34 2.63 8.06
N GLU A 31 8.39 1.96 9.20
CA GLU A 31 8.07 2.57 10.50
C GLU A 31 9.32 3.21 11.16
N ASN A 32 10.53 2.73 10.85
CA ASN A 32 11.77 3.17 11.51
C ASN A 32 12.60 4.19 10.75
N SER A 33 12.33 4.43 9.46
CA SER A 33 13.04 5.45 8.68
C SER A 33 12.39 6.83 8.82
N LEU A 34 13.22 7.85 9.04
CA LEU A 34 12.84 9.26 8.89
C LEU A 34 14.05 10.00 8.35
N TYR A 35 14.02 10.34 7.06
CA TYR A 35 15.07 11.16 6.47
C TYR A 35 14.78 12.64 6.71
N LEU A 36 15.74 13.34 7.30
CA LEU A 36 15.73 14.79 7.43
C LEU A 36 16.92 15.36 6.65
N GLY A 37 16.63 16.10 5.57
CA GLY A 37 17.66 16.67 4.71
C GLY A 37 18.58 17.64 5.43
N ILE A 38 19.77 17.85 4.88
CA ILE A 38 20.81 18.70 5.48
C ILE A 38 20.29 20.14 5.69
N LEU A 39 19.65 20.73 4.68
CA LEU A 39 19.08 22.08 4.77
C LEU A 39 17.98 22.19 5.83
N PRO A 40 16.96 21.29 5.86
CA PRO A 40 16.01 21.21 6.97
C PRO A 40 16.68 21.15 8.36
N VAL A 41 17.76 20.38 8.55
CA VAL A 41 18.47 20.35 9.84
C VAL A 41 19.06 21.72 10.19
N VAL A 42 19.72 22.38 9.24
CA VAL A 42 20.30 23.72 9.45
C VAL A 42 19.22 24.72 9.82
N PHE A 43 18.11 24.74 9.08
CA PHE A 43 16.97 25.62 9.37
C PHE A 43 16.32 25.29 10.72
N PHE A 44 16.18 24.01 11.07
CA PHE A 44 15.64 23.59 12.35
C PHE A 44 16.48 24.13 13.52
N LEU A 45 17.79 23.90 13.50
CA LEU A 45 18.71 24.35 14.54
C LEU A 45 18.72 25.89 14.65
N TRP A 46 18.73 26.59 13.52
CA TRP A 46 18.65 28.05 13.50
C TRP A 46 17.32 28.56 14.03
N GLY A 47 16.22 27.91 13.67
CA GLY A 47 14.88 28.22 14.15
C GLY A 47 14.75 28.07 15.66
N ILE A 48 15.30 26.98 16.24
CA ILE A 48 15.40 26.82 17.70
C ILE A 48 16.22 27.94 18.32
N PHE A 49 17.40 28.24 17.76
CA PHE A 49 18.25 29.30 18.28
C PHE A 49 17.55 30.67 18.31
N LYS A 50 16.78 31.00 17.27
CA LYS A 50 16.09 32.30 17.16
C LYS A 50 14.75 32.38 17.88
N LYS A 51 13.97 31.30 17.89
CA LYS A 51 12.57 31.32 18.33
C LYS A 51 12.27 30.32 19.45
N GLY A 52 13.19 29.42 19.80
CA GLY A 52 13.00 28.38 20.82
C GLY A 52 12.58 28.91 22.17
N ARG A 53 13.27 29.96 22.69
CA ARG A 53 12.90 30.59 23.97
C ARG A 53 11.50 31.19 23.96
N LYS A 54 11.09 31.80 22.83
CA LYS A 54 9.76 32.39 22.66
C LYS A 54 8.67 31.33 22.56
N HIS A 55 9.00 30.15 22.03
CA HIS A 55 8.07 29.05 21.79
C HIS A 55 8.47 27.80 22.58
N ILE A 56 8.74 27.97 23.88
CA ILE A 56 9.22 26.88 24.75
C ILE A 56 8.25 25.71 24.82
N ALA A 57 6.94 25.96 24.76
CA ALA A 57 5.92 24.90 24.71
C ALA A 57 6.10 23.98 23.49
N LEU A 58 6.39 24.53 22.29
CA LEU A 58 6.66 23.72 21.10
C LEU A 58 7.94 22.89 21.25
N LEU A 59 8.96 23.44 21.91
CA LEU A 59 10.20 22.73 22.18
C LEU A 59 9.98 21.57 23.16
N ILE A 60 9.18 21.78 24.22
CA ILE A 60 8.81 20.73 25.16
C ILE A 60 8.02 19.62 24.45
N ILE A 61 7.02 19.98 23.65
CA ILE A 61 6.24 19.03 22.85
C ILE A 61 7.17 18.22 21.92
N PHE A 62 8.08 18.90 21.22
CA PHE A 62 9.09 18.25 20.37
C PHE A 62 9.91 17.23 21.17
N LEU A 63 10.46 17.61 22.32
CA LEU A 63 11.31 16.74 23.13
C LEU A 63 10.55 15.55 23.71
N ILE A 64 9.31 15.73 24.19
CA ILE A 64 8.48 14.65 24.73
C ILE A 64 8.16 13.63 23.64
N PHE A 65 7.70 14.07 22.47
CA PHE A 65 7.34 13.15 21.40
C PHE A 65 8.56 12.53 20.72
N LEU A 66 9.68 13.25 20.66
CA LEU A 66 10.96 12.69 20.24
C LEU A 66 11.38 11.57 21.22
N TRP A 67 11.28 11.79 22.53
CA TRP A 67 11.56 10.78 23.55
C TRP A 67 10.65 9.55 23.40
N LEU A 68 9.33 9.76 23.29
CA LEU A 68 8.37 8.68 23.04
C LEU A 68 8.70 7.89 21.77
N SER A 69 9.20 8.55 20.72
CA SER A 69 9.51 7.89 19.44
C SER A 69 10.66 6.89 19.52
N PHE A 70 11.55 7.00 20.51
CA PHE A 70 12.61 6.01 20.75
C PHE A 70 12.09 4.71 21.35
N GLY A 71 10.83 4.66 21.81
CA GLY A 71 10.24 3.43 22.32
C GLY A 71 11.01 2.88 23.52
N THR A 72 11.31 1.58 23.47
CA THR A 72 12.09 0.88 24.50
C THR A 72 13.60 0.87 24.25
N ASN A 73 14.10 1.65 23.28
CA ASN A 73 15.54 1.68 22.93
C ASN A 73 16.37 2.60 23.82
N ILE A 74 15.75 3.40 24.69
CA ILE A 74 16.44 4.28 25.64
C ILE A 74 15.88 4.12 27.04
N GLU A 75 16.75 4.30 28.03
CA GLU A 75 16.39 4.29 29.45
C GLU A 75 16.69 5.67 30.06
N PRO A 76 15.74 6.28 30.79
CA PRO A 76 14.38 5.80 31.03
C PRO A 76 13.49 5.83 29.77
N SER A 77 12.62 4.82 29.61
CA SER A 77 11.68 4.76 28.48
C SER A 77 10.32 5.38 28.83
N LEU A 78 10.05 6.59 28.32
CA LEU A 78 8.72 7.22 28.46
C LEU A 78 7.63 6.41 27.73
N TYR A 79 7.98 5.77 26.62
CA TYR A 79 7.05 4.88 25.90
C TYR A 79 6.65 3.69 26.75
N ARG A 80 7.60 3.02 27.44
CA ARG A 80 7.29 1.88 28.32
C ARG A 80 6.36 2.30 29.45
N LEU A 81 6.61 3.46 30.06
CA LEU A 81 5.73 4.02 31.09
C LEU A 81 4.31 4.21 30.55
N LEU A 82 4.17 4.87 29.40
CA LEU A 82 2.87 5.12 28.79
C LEU A 82 2.15 3.83 28.36
N HIS A 83 2.88 2.89 27.76
CA HIS A 83 2.35 1.61 27.28
C HIS A 83 1.88 0.69 28.42
N SER A 84 2.37 0.90 29.64
CA SER A 84 1.89 0.19 30.83
C SER A 84 0.47 0.59 31.27
N LEU A 85 -0.05 1.72 30.78
CA LEU A 85 -1.38 2.19 31.12
C LEU A 85 -2.48 1.48 30.31
N PRO A 86 -3.71 1.36 30.86
CA PRO A 86 -4.88 0.94 30.09
C PRO A 86 -5.04 1.79 28.82
N PHE A 87 -5.60 1.19 27.76
CA PHE A 87 -5.71 1.76 26.40
C PHE A 87 -4.39 1.93 25.64
N TYR A 88 -3.34 2.48 26.26
CA TYR A 88 -2.05 2.68 25.61
C TYR A 88 -1.30 1.38 25.33
N ARG A 89 -1.60 0.30 26.08
CA ARG A 89 -1.09 -1.05 25.79
C ARG A 89 -1.46 -1.59 24.40
N PHE A 90 -2.51 -1.06 23.78
CA PHE A 90 -2.92 -1.46 22.42
C PHE A 90 -2.12 -0.74 21.32
N MET A 91 -1.27 0.22 21.68
CA MET A 91 -0.39 0.85 20.72
C MET A 91 0.63 -0.15 20.21
N ARG A 92 0.64 -0.33 18.89
CA ARG A 92 1.46 -1.33 18.22
C ARG A 92 2.95 -0.97 18.20
N VAL A 93 3.28 0.27 17.87
CA VAL A 93 4.67 0.73 17.67
C VAL A 93 4.89 2.17 18.15
N ALA A 94 6.03 2.41 18.80
CA ALA A 94 6.41 3.73 19.35
C ALA A 94 6.71 4.77 18.27
N GLN A 95 7.14 4.33 17.10
CA GLN A 95 7.54 5.18 15.99
C GLN A 95 6.38 6.02 15.44
N ARG A 96 5.12 5.65 15.72
CA ARG A 96 3.95 6.50 15.44
C ARG A 96 4.02 7.86 16.15
N TYR A 97 4.81 7.97 17.22
CA TYR A 97 5.01 9.26 17.88
C TYR A 97 5.78 10.29 17.03
N ARG A 98 6.43 9.85 15.94
CA ARG A 98 7.15 10.71 15.01
C ARG A 98 6.26 11.75 14.34
N PHE A 99 5.02 11.38 13.99
CA PHE A 99 4.05 12.32 13.40
C PHE A 99 3.82 13.54 14.31
N TYR A 100 3.85 13.36 15.63
CA TYR A 100 3.59 14.44 16.57
C TYR A 100 4.80 15.35 16.79
N PHE A 101 6.04 14.83 16.84
CA PHE A 101 7.21 15.73 16.89
C PHE A 101 7.52 16.39 15.54
N MET A 102 7.06 15.81 14.42
CA MET A 102 7.24 16.41 13.09
C MET A 102 6.54 17.77 12.98
N ILE A 103 5.43 17.99 13.67
CA ILE A 103 4.72 19.27 13.68
C ILE A 103 5.62 20.40 14.22
N PRO A 104 6.12 20.37 15.48
CA PRO A 104 7.02 21.40 15.97
C PRO A 104 8.35 21.43 15.20
N LEU A 105 8.86 20.28 14.71
CA LEU A 105 10.05 20.23 13.85
C LEU A 105 9.87 21.12 12.61
N ILE A 106 8.78 20.95 11.86
CA ILE A 106 8.48 21.72 10.64
C ILE A 106 8.27 23.20 10.96
N VAL A 107 7.63 23.53 12.08
CA VAL A 107 7.45 24.93 12.51
C VAL A 107 8.80 25.60 12.79
N PHE A 108 9.71 24.94 13.52
CA PHE A 108 11.05 25.49 13.75
C PHE A 108 11.87 25.58 12.47
N ILE A 109 11.75 24.62 11.54
CA ILE A 109 12.34 24.73 10.20
C ILE A 109 11.82 25.99 9.49
N GLY A 110 10.52 26.23 9.53
CA GLY A 110 9.90 27.43 8.95
C GLY A 110 10.44 28.73 9.54
N PHE A 111 10.59 28.80 10.87
CA PHE A 111 11.22 29.96 11.52
C PHE A 111 12.67 30.17 11.09
N GLY A 112 13.44 29.09 10.97
CA GLY A 112 14.82 29.19 10.56
C GLY A 112 15.00 29.60 9.11
N PHE A 113 14.18 29.02 8.24
CA PHE A 113 14.11 29.37 6.82
C PHE A 113 13.73 30.83 6.63
N ASP A 114 12.64 31.29 7.25
CA ASP A 114 12.15 32.67 7.13
C ASP A 114 13.22 33.70 7.54
N ASP A 115 13.88 33.50 8.69
CA ASP A 115 14.91 34.43 9.17
C ASP A 115 16.17 34.44 8.29
N LEU A 116 16.71 33.26 7.93
CA LEU A 116 17.94 33.18 7.13
C LEU A 116 17.72 33.68 5.70
N VAL A 117 16.61 33.29 5.07
CA VAL A 117 16.31 33.69 3.70
C VAL A 117 16.02 35.19 3.62
N LYS A 118 15.33 35.78 4.60
CA LYS A 118 15.14 37.25 4.65
C LYS A 118 16.47 37.98 4.72
N LYS A 119 17.39 37.55 5.59
CA LYS A 119 18.74 38.16 5.71
C LYS A 119 19.53 38.01 4.43
N LEU A 120 19.47 36.84 3.79
CA LEU A 120 20.14 36.58 2.52
C LEU A 120 19.57 37.48 1.40
N ILE A 121 18.25 37.61 1.30
CA ILE A 121 17.59 38.47 0.31
C ILE A 121 17.93 39.95 0.54
N GLN A 122 18.02 40.39 1.80
CA GLN A 122 18.38 41.77 2.16
C GLN A 122 19.86 42.07 1.90
N ALA A 123 20.76 41.09 2.10
CA ALA A 123 22.19 41.24 1.82
C ALA A 123 22.51 41.28 0.32
N LEU A 124 21.60 40.77 -0.52
CA LEU A 124 21.79 40.70 -1.98
C LEU A 124 21.00 41.79 -2.69
N ASN A 125 21.70 42.65 -3.44
CA ASN A 125 21.05 43.72 -4.22
C ASN A 125 20.57 43.26 -5.60
N ASN A 126 21.17 42.22 -6.19
CA ASN A 126 20.91 41.80 -7.56
C ASN A 126 19.87 40.66 -7.65
N SER A 127 18.81 40.86 -8.44
CA SER A 127 17.73 39.88 -8.64
C SER A 127 18.17 38.60 -9.37
N ALA A 128 19.13 38.69 -10.28
CA ALA A 128 19.71 37.52 -10.96
C ALA A 128 20.47 36.64 -9.96
N VAL A 129 21.25 37.24 -9.05
CA VAL A 129 21.98 36.51 -8.00
C VAL A 129 21.02 35.79 -7.06
N LYS A 130 19.90 36.44 -6.68
CA LYS A 130 18.85 35.79 -5.86
C LYS A 130 18.27 34.54 -6.55
N LYS A 131 17.99 34.62 -7.85
CA LYS A 131 17.50 33.48 -8.64
C LYS A 131 18.54 32.35 -8.70
N VAL A 132 19.81 32.67 -8.95
CA VAL A 132 20.89 31.69 -8.98
C VAL A 132 20.98 30.95 -7.64
N ILE A 133 20.96 31.68 -6.52
CA ILE A 133 21.01 31.06 -5.20
C ILE A 133 19.78 30.20 -4.94
N ALA A 134 18.57 30.68 -5.24
CA ALA A 134 17.35 29.89 -5.09
C ALA A 134 17.43 28.58 -5.90
N THR A 135 17.94 28.64 -7.13
CA THR A 135 18.19 27.46 -7.96
C THR A 135 19.20 26.52 -7.33
N ILE A 136 20.30 27.02 -6.76
CA ILE A 136 21.30 26.20 -6.04
C ILE A 136 20.66 25.49 -4.84
N PHE A 137 19.81 26.17 -4.06
CA PHE A 137 19.08 25.56 -2.95
C PHE A 137 18.16 24.43 -3.41
N ILE A 138 17.45 24.62 -4.52
CA ILE A 138 16.59 23.61 -5.12
C ILE A 138 17.42 22.42 -5.61
N LEU A 139 18.47 22.67 -6.40
CA LEU A 139 19.35 21.63 -6.94
C LEU A 139 20.05 20.84 -5.84
N PHE A 140 20.48 21.50 -4.76
CA PHE A 140 21.05 20.85 -3.60
C PHE A 140 20.03 19.94 -2.92
N THR A 141 18.79 20.43 -2.71
CA THR A 141 17.72 19.63 -2.08
C THR A 141 17.38 18.40 -2.94
N VAL A 142 17.25 18.59 -4.26
CA VAL A 142 16.98 17.48 -5.19
C VAL A 142 18.15 16.49 -5.20
N GLY A 143 19.40 16.97 -5.28
CA GLY A 143 20.59 16.13 -5.27
C GLY A 143 20.73 15.31 -3.97
N ASP A 144 20.46 15.94 -2.83
CA ASP A 144 20.45 15.29 -1.51
C ASP A 144 19.39 14.18 -1.44
N MET A 145 18.16 14.47 -1.87
CA MET A 145 17.08 13.47 -1.93
C MET A 145 17.39 12.34 -2.92
N LEU A 146 17.94 12.66 -4.10
CA LEU A 146 18.32 11.66 -5.09
C LEU A 146 19.43 10.75 -4.57
N ARG A 147 20.42 11.29 -3.84
CA ARG A 147 21.50 10.48 -3.24
C ARG A 147 20.94 9.43 -2.30
N VAL A 148 20.05 9.85 -1.39
CA VAL A 148 19.42 8.99 -0.40
C VAL A 148 18.51 7.96 -1.07
N ASN A 149 17.65 8.38 -1.98
CA ASN A 149 16.71 7.50 -2.66
C ASN A 149 17.41 6.51 -3.60
N ASN A 150 18.47 6.92 -4.31
CA ASN A 150 19.21 6.05 -5.22
C ASN A 150 19.84 4.87 -4.48
N GLN A 151 20.36 5.08 -3.26
CA GLN A 151 20.87 3.99 -2.43
C GLN A 151 19.75 2.99 -2.09
N LEU A 152 18.58 3.47 -1.66
CA LEU A 152 17.43 2.60 -1.35
C LEU A 152 16.94 1.84 -2.59
N ILE A 153 16.81 2.52 -3.73
CA ILE A 153 16.31 1.93 -4.98
C ILE A 153 17.23 0.80 -5.45
N LYS A 154 18.56 0.98 -5.39
CA LYS A 154 19.53 -0.06 -5.75
C LYS A 154 19.36 -1.35 -4.96
N GLU A 155 18.92 -1.24 -3.70
CA GLU A 155 18.73 -2.37 -2.80
C GLU A 155 17.28 -2.93 -2.81
N SER A 156 16.33 -2.19 -3.36
CA SER A 156 14.89 -2.54 -3.35
C SER A 156 14.52 -3.61 -4.38
N PHE A 157 15.19 -3.63 -5.53
CA PHE A 157 14.84 -4.49 -6.68
C PHE A 157 15.96 -5.50 -6.99
N THR A 158 16.50 -6.14 -5.96
CA THR A 158 17.61 -7.10 -6.10
C THR A 158 17.17 -8.53 -6.39
N ILE A 159 15.86 -8.81 -6.31
CA ILE A 159 15.29 -10.13 -6.52
C ILE A 159 14.75 -10.18 -7.94
N SER A 160 15.37 -11.00 -8.77
CA SER A 160 14.84 -11.30 -10.10
C SER A 160 13.54 -12.10 -9.96
N GLU A 161 12.56 -11.77 -10.79
CA GLU A 161 11.35 -12.57 -10.87
C GLU A 161 11.69 -13.97 -11.41
N PRO A 162 11.20 -15.05 -10.79
CA PRO A 162 11.35 -16.39 -11.35
C PRO A 162 10.58 -16.47 -12.67
N ILE A 163 11.10 -17.27 -13.59
CA ILE A 163 10.39 -17.59 -14.83
C ILE A 163 9.22 -18.50 -14.45
N VAL A 164 8.02 -18.11 -14.86
CA VAL A 164 6.81 -18.91 -14.66
C VAL A 164 6.19 -19.19 -16.01
N ASP A 165 5.75 -20.44 -16.22
CA ASP A 165 5.06 -20.85 -17.44
C ASP A 165 3.74 -20.08 -17.57
N LYS A 166 3.67 -19.15 -18.52
CA LYS A 166 2.45 -18.42 -18.81
C LYS A 166 1.39 -19.37 -19.36
N THR A 167 0.16 -19.23 -18.85
CA THR A 167 -1.00 -19.92 -19.39
C THR A 167 -1.96 -18.90 -19.99
N ASP A 168 -2.52 -19.20 -21.16
CA ASP A 168 -3.54 -18.34 -21.79
C ASP A 168 -4.86 -18.29 -21.00
N LYS A 169 -5.03 -19.24 -20.06
CA LYS A 169 -6.22 -19.37 -19.22
C LYS A 169 -5.94 -18.88 -17.82
N PHE A 170 -6.91 -18.16 -17.26
CA PHE A 170 -6.97 -17.84 -15.84
C PHE A 170 -7.00 -19.12 -15.01
N ILE A 171 -6.32 -19.10 -13.87
CA ILE A 171 -6.31 -20.20 -12.91
C ILE A 171 -6.09 -19.65 -11.49
N GLN A 172 -6.75 -20.25 -10.50
CA GLN A 172 -6.52 -20.00 -9.09
C GLN A 172 -5.33 -20.84 -8.64
N ARG A 173 -4.25 -20.21 -8.22
CA ARG A 173 -3.08 -20.87 -7.66
C ARG A 173 -3.20 -20.95 -6.15
N CYS A 174 -2.67 -22.02 -5.55
CA CYS A 174 -2.50 -22.08 -4.11
C CYS A 174 -1.35 -21.13 -3.75
N GLY A 175 -1.63 -20.13 -2.91
CA GLY A 175 -0.64 -19.13 -2.52
C GLY A 175 0.28 -19.57 -1.37
N ILE A 176 1.35 -18.78 -1.23
CA ILE A 176 2.46 -18.79 -0.26
C ILE A 176 3.70 -19.58 -0.66
N LEU A 177 4.10 -19.50 -1.92
CA LEU A 177 5.53 -19.59 -2.20
C LEU A 177 6.16 -18.23 -2.04
N ASN A 178 7.38 -18.22 -1.49
CA ASN A 178 8.27 -17.08 -1.59
C ASN A 178 9.17 -17.32 -2.81
N TYR A 179 9.91 -16.31 -3.26
CA TYR A 179 10.90 -16.51 -4.30
C TYR A 179 12.13 -15.62 -4.06
N ASP A 180 13.29 -16.12 -4.44
CA ASP A 180 14.53 -15.37 -4.48
C ASP A 180 15.15 -15.43 -5.90
N ASN A 181 16.40 -15.00 -6.03
CA ASN A 181 17.12 -15.05 -7.30
C ASN A 181 17.40 -16.48 -7.82
N THR A 182 17.14 -17.51 -7.02
CA THR A 182 17.30 -18.93 -7.38
C THR A 182 15.98 -19.60 -7.77
N GLY A 183 14.83 -18.96 -7.52
CA GLY A 183 13.51 -19.48 -7.85
C GLY A 183 12.55 -19.45 -6.67
N PHE A 184 11.51 -20.29 -6.72
CA PHE A 184 10.54 -20.44 -5.63
C PHE A 184 11.16 -21.17 -4.43
N ILE A 185 10.80 -20.73 -3.22
CA ILE A 185 11.25 -21.27 -1.95
C ILE A 185 10.08 -21.37 -0.96
N ASP A 186 10.09 -22.39 -0.11
CA ASP A 186 9.00 -22.66 0.83
C ASP A 186 9.02 -21.75 2.07
N GLN A 187 10.18 -21.20 2.42
CA GLN A 187 10.37 -20.36 3.60
C GLN A 187 11.08 -19.06 3.22
N PRO A 188 10.60 -17.91 3.71
CA PRO A 188 11.22 -16.64 3.41
C PRO A 188 12.64 -16.59 4.00
N LYS A 189 13.60 -16.22 3.15
CA LYS A 189 14.97 -15.87 3.54
C LYS A 189 15.10 -14.37 3.70
N LEU A 190 16.23 -13.95 4.25
CA LEU A 190 16.63 -12.54 4.34
C LEU A 190 16.45 -11.82 3.00
N ILE A 191 16.89 -12.42 1.88
CA ILE A 191 16.77 -11.84 0.53
C ILE A 191 15.80 -12.70 -0.28
N SER A 192 14.51 -12.58 -0.01
CA SER A 192 13.43 -13.21 -0.77
C SER A 192 12.18 -12.32 -0.80
N SER A 193 11.26 -12.62 -1.71
CA SER A 193 9.92 -12.03 -1.73
C SER A 193 9.15 -12.48 -0.49
N PHE A 194 8.12 -11.72 -0.17
CA PHE A 194 7.21 -12.04 0.94
C PHE A 194 6.03 -12.90 0.49
N SER A 195 5.75 -12.93 -0.81
CA SER A 195 4.71 -13.76 -1.43
C SER A 195 4.93 -13.88 -2.95
N ASP A 196 4.25 -14.84 -3.56
CA ASP A 196 4.10 -15.09 -5.00
C ASP A 196 2.90 -14.35 -5.62
N GLU A 197 2.14 -13.60 -4.82
CA GLU A 197 0.91 -12.90 -5.23
C GLU A 197 1.13 -11.93 -6.40
N TYR A 198 2.22 -11.15 -6.35
CA TYR A 198 2.55 -10.22 -7.43
C TYR A 198 2.83 -10.96 -8.75
N LEU A 199 3.48 -12.12 -8.69
CA LEU A 199 3.73 -12.95 -9.89
C LEU A 199 2.43 -13.50 -10.44
N TYR A 200 1.52 -13.96 -9.59
CA TYR A 200 0.22 -14.47 -10.02
C TYR A 200 -0.62 -13.38 -10.67
N LEU A 201 -0.68 -12.19 -10.06
CA LEU A 201 -1.37 -11.04 -10.63
C LEU A 201 -0.80 -10.67 -12.00
N LYS A 202 0.53 -10.58 -12.12
CA LYS A 202 1.21 -10.22 -13.38
C LYS A 202 0.95 -11.24 -14.50
N ASN A 203 0.74 -12.51 -14.16
CA ASN A 203 0.45 -13.57 -15.12
C ASN A 203 -1.05 -13.83 -15.32
N GLY A 204 -1.93 -12.99 -14.76
CA GLY A 204 -3.37 -13.13 -14.94
C GLY A 204 -3.97 -14.33 -14.20
N TRP A 205 -3.38 -14.68 -13.05
CA TRP A 205 -3.86 -15.74 -12.17
C TRP A 205 -4.44 -15.14 -10.89
N GLY A 206 -5.31 -15.92 -10.25
CA GLY A 206 -5.78 -15.59 -8.92
C GLY A 206 -4.97 -16.31 -7.85
N THR A 207 -4.93 -15.71 -6.65
CA THR A 207 -4.31 -16.31 -5.47
C THR A 207 -5.40 -16.78 -4.53
N THR A 208 -5.33 -18.04 -4.11
CA THR A 208 -6.27 -18.64 -3.16
C THR A 208 -5.51 -19.34 -2.04
N GLY A 209 -6.19 -19.52 -0.90
CA GLY A 209 -5.57 -20.03 0.32
C GLY A 209 -5.25 -18.91 1.30
N ASN A 210 -3.97 -18.74 1.64
CA ASN A 210 -3.56 -17.84 2.72
C ASN A 210 -2.79 -16.64 2.12
N CYS A 211 -3.54 -15.64 1.66
CA CYS A 211 -2.98 -14.38 1.16
C CYS A 211 -2.56 -13.48 2.32
N TYR A 212 -1.57 -12.62 2.12
CA TYR A 212 -1.21 -11.60 3.10
C TYR A 212 -2.24 -10.46 3.08
N GLU A 213 -3.37 -10.68 3.74
CA GLU A 213 -4.44 -9.71 3.84
C GLU A 213 -4.69 -9.35 5.33
N PRO A 214 -4.52 -8.08 5.74
CA PRO A 214 -4.77 -7.66 7.11
C PRO A 214 -6.24 -7.84 7.54
N VAL A 215 -7.19 -7.75 6.60
CA VAL A 215 -8.61 -7.99 6.86
C VAL A 215 -8.98 -9.42 6.45
N LYS A 216 -9.14 -10.35 7.39
CA LYS A 216 -9.46 -11.75 7.06
C LYS A 216 -10.70 -11.87 6.17
N ILE A 217 -10.49 -12.12 4.87
CA ILE A 217 -11.53 -12.45 3.90
C ILE A 217 -11.71 -13.97 3.94
N ASN A 218 -12.96 -14.43 4.00
CA ASN A 218 -13.24 -15.85 3.87
C ASN A 218 -13.11 -16.27 2.40
N ILE A 219 -11.95 -16.76 1.99
CA ILE A 219 -11.69 -17.23 0.62
C ILE A 219 -12.43 -18.55 0.42
N ARG A 220 -13.28 -18.61 -0.61
CA ARG A 220 -14.17 -19.75 -0.90
C ARG A 220 -13.82 -20.46 -2.20
N SER A 221 -13.08 -19.78 -3.08
CA SER A 221 -12.50 -20.39 -4.28
C SER A 221 -11.39 -21.37 -3.93
N ASN A 222 -11.38 -22.50 -4.63
CA ASN A 222 -10.38 -23.55 -4.49
C ASN A 222 -9.21 -23.28 -5.43
N CYS A 223 -7.98 -23.58 -5.00
CA CYS A 223 -6.84 -23.55 -5.91
C CYS A 223 -6.78 -24.78 -6.81
N ASN A 224 -6.01 -24.70 -7.89
CA ASN A 224 -5.91 -25.74 -8.92
C ASN A 224 -5.33 -27.09 -8.48
N THR A 225 -4.64 -27.15 -7.35
CA THR A 225 -4.15 -28.41 -6.78
C THR A 225 -4.96 -28.90 -5.59
N ASP A 226 -6.05 -28.20 -5.23
CA ASP A 226 -6.98 -28.64 -4.19
C ASP A 226 -7.79 -29.87 -4.70
N PRO A 227 -7.92 -30.96 -3.93
CA PRO A 227 -8.73 -32.12 -4.32
C PRO A 227 -10.21 -31.78 -4.64
N ALA A 228 -10.74 -30.70 -4.06
CA ALA A 228 -12.10 -30.21 -4.33
C ALA A 228 -12.19 -29.26 -5.54
N TYR A 229 -11.08 -29.02 -6.25
CA TYR A 229 -11.07 -28.17 -7.44
C TYR A 229 -11.78 -28.85 -8.62
N ARG A 230 -12.78 -28.15 -9.17
CA ARG A 230 -13.60 -28.63 -10.30
C ARG A 230 -13.38 -27.84 -11.60
N GLY A 231 -12.36 -26.99 -11.63
CA GLY A 231 -12.15 -26.00 -12.70
C GLY A 231 -12.61 -24.60 -12.29
N GLU A 232 -12.18 -23.60 -13.08
CA GLU A 232 -12.55 -22.19 -12.83
C GLU A 232 -14.01 -21.87 -13.14
N LEU A 233 -14.61 -22.70 -14.00
CA LEU A 233 -15.96 -22.55 -14.49
C LEU A 233 -16.52 -23.95 -14.74
N TYR A 234 -17.60 -24.30 -14.06
CA TYR A 234 -18.20 -25.63 -14.14
C TYR A 234 -19.70 -25.63 -13.89
N LEU A 235 -20.37 -26.69 -14.32
CA LEU A 235 -21.77 -26.95 -13.99
C LEU A 235 -21.85 -27.78 -12.71
N LEU A 236 -22.71 -27.40 -11.77
CA LEU A 236 -22.77 -28.03 -10.46
C LEU A 236 -23.09 -29.53 -10.56
N ASN A 237 -24.05 -29.92 -11.39
CA ASN A 237 -24.49 -31.30 -11.58
C ASN A 237 -23.92 -31.96 -12.86
N ASN A 238 -23.05 -31.27 -13.59
CA ASN A 238 -22.47 -31.71 -14.86
C ASN A 238 -23.53 -32.00 -15.96
N ASN A 239 -24.68 -31.30 -15.96
CA ASN A 239 -25.75 -31.48 -16.94
C ASN A 239 -25.48 -30.75 -18.27
N GLY A 240 -24.25 -30.75 -18.78
CA GLY A 240 -23.92 -30.02 -20.00
C GLY A 240 -22.44 -29.65 -20.16
N ILE A 241 -22.18 -28.67 -21.03
CA ILE A 241 -20.85 -28.18 -21.38
C ILE A 241 -20.81 -26.66 -21.22
N ILE A 242 -19.72 -26.14 -20.63
CA ILE A 242 -19.42 -24.71 -20.60
C ILE A 242 -18.07 -24.45 -21.27
N ASN A 243 -18.01 -23.40 -22.09
CA ASN A 243 -16.78 -22.91 -22.71
C ASN A 243 -16.59 -21.42 -22.38
N GLU A 244 -15.49 -21.08 -21.71
CA GLU A 244 -15.10 -19.68 -21.47
C GLU A 244 -14.68 -19.03 -22.80
N LYS A 245 -15.29 -17.89 -23.14
CA LYS A 245 -14.94 -17.07 -24.31
C LYS A 245 -13.82 -16.10 -24.00
N GLY A 246 -13.78 -15.58 -22.79
CA GLY A 246 -12.77 -14.63 -22.35
C GLY A 246 -13.10 -14.04 -20.98
N ARG A 247 -12.06 -13.52 -20.34
CA ARG A 247 -12.11 -13.00 -18.98
C ARG A 247 -11.25 -11.76 -18.82
N SER A 248 -11.77 -10.83 -18.03
CA SER A 248 -11.04 -9.75 -17.38
C SER A 248 -11.37 -9.79 -15.87
N PRO A 249 -10.68 -9.00 -15.03
CA PRO A 249 -11.00 -8.94 -13.60
C PRO A 249 -12.46 -8.59 -13.28
N ASN A 250 -13.16 -7.89 -14.18
CA ASN A 250 -14.53 -7.42 -14.01
C ASN A 250 -15.54 -8.05 -14.99
N ASN A 251 -15.13 -8.97 -15.87
CA ASN A 251 -15.99 -9.58 -16.87
C ASN A 251 -15.61 -11.04 -17.12
N ILE A 252 -16.60 -11.93 -17.16
CA ILE A 252 -16.42 -13.34 -17.51
C ILE A 252 -17.48 -13.69 -18.54
N SER A 253 -17.05 -14.02 -19.75
CA SER A 253 -17.92 -14.37 -20.86
C SER A 253 -17.81 -15.86 -21.19
N LEU A 254 -18.94 -16.51 -21.42
CA LEU A 254 -19.00 -17.94 -21.67
C LEU A 254 -20.17 -18.34 -22.58
N ASN A 255 -20.05 -19.52 -23.17
CA ASN A 255 -21.14 -20.25 -23.78
C ASN A 255 -21.48 -21.46 -22.91
N ALA A 256 -22.76 -21.68 -22.63
CA ALA A 256 -23.25 -22.84 -21.91
C ALA A 256 -24.28 -23.61 -22.75
N HIS A 257 -24.18 -24.93 -22.76
CA HIS A 257 -25.15 -25.83 -23.37
C HIS A 257 -25.54 -26.88 -22.33
N LEU A 258 -26.77 -26.79 -21.83
CA LEU A 258 -27.32 -27.62 -20.77
C LEU A 258 -28.33 -28.61 -21.34
N SER A 259 -28.24 -29.88 -20.93
CA SER A 259 -29.19 -30.95 -21.23
C SER A 259 -30.28 -31.13 -20.17
N ALA A 260 -30.17 -30.43 -19.04
CA ALA A 260 -31.16 -30.31 -17.99
C ALA A 260 -30.83 -29.06 -17.15
N ASP A 261 -31.77 -28.61 -16.32
CA ASP A 261 -31.55 -27.48 -15.41
C ASP A 261 -30.30 -27.69 -14.53
N ASP A 262 -29.48 -26.65 -14.37
CA ASP A 262 -28.26 -26.70 -13.59
C ASP A 262 -27.79 -25.30 -13.12
N TYR A 263 -26.75 -25.28 -12.30
CA TYR A 263 -26.07 -24.07 -11.86
C TYR A 263 -24.73 -23.94 -12.53
N ILE A 264 -24.48 -22.78 -13.16
CA ILE A 264 -23.11 -22.35 -13.45
C ILE A 264 -22.47 -21.96 -12.13
N ILE A 265 -21.26 -22.45 -11.88
CA ILE A 265 -20.40 -22.05 -10.77
C ILE A 265 -19.12 -21.44 -11.35
N ILE A 266 -18.76 -20.26 -10.86
CA ILE A 266 -17.45 -19.64 -11.10
C ILE A 266 -16.64 -19.79 -9.81
N ASN A 267 -15.44 -20.32 -9.91
CA ASN A 267 -14.52 -20.53 -8.79
C ASN A 267 -13.88 -19.21 -8.32
N GLN A 268 -14.72 -18.28 -7.89
CA GLN A 268 -14.35 -16.96 -7.41
C GLN A 268 -15.35 -16.53 -6.34
N ASN A 269 -14.86 -15.82 -5.31
CA ASN A 269 -15.68 -15.32 -4.22
C ASN A 269 -16.85 -14.49 -4.72
N TYR A 270 -18.04 -14.78 -4.20
CA TYR A 270 -19.26 -14.00 -4.45
C TYR A 270 -19.21 -12.63 -3.76
N ASP A 271 -19.75 -11.64 -4.47
CA ASP A 271 -20.07 -10.30 -3.95
C ASP A 271 -21.39 -9.81 -4.58
N PRO A 272 -22.24 -9.05 -3.86
CA PRO A 272 -23.50 -8.52 -4.40
C PRO A 272 -23.36 -7.60 -5.63
N GLY A 273 -22.16 -7.09 -5.92
CA GLY A 273 -21.88 -6.30 -7.11
C GLY A 273 -21.74 -7.11 -8.40
N TRP A 274 -21.81 -8.45 -8.34
CA TRP A 274 -21.85 -9.29 -9.53
C TRP A 274 -23.24 -9.32 -10.16
N HIS A 275 -23.27 -9.08 -11.46
CA HIS A 275 -24.45 -9.12 -12.31
C HIS A 275 -24.19 -10.05 -13.47
N ALA A 276 -25.24 -10.46 -14.17
CA ALA A 276 -25.08 -11.28 -15.34
C ALA A 276 -26.16 -11.05 -16.39
N LEU A 277 -25.77 -11.26 -17.65
CA LEU A 277 -26.60 -11.07 -18.83
C LEU A 277 -26.71 -12.40 -19.57
N ILE A 278 -27.93 -12.78 -19.93
CA ILE A 278 -28.20 -13.84 -20.91
C ILE A 278 -28.83 -13.17 -22.12
N ASN A 279 -28.19 -13.25 -23.29
CA ASN A 279 -28.69 -12.61 -24.52
C ASN A 279 -29.12 -11.15 -24.29
N LYS A 280 -28.29 -10.37 -23.57
CA LYS A 280 -28.52 -8.96 -23.16
C LYS A 280 -29.63 -8.70 -22.13
N THR A 281 -30.27 -9.74 -21.60
CA THR A 281 -31.27 -9.61 -20.53
C THR A 281 -30.61 -9.90 -19.19
N GLU A 282 -30.82 -9.01 -18.22
CA GLU A 282 -30.26 -9.16 -16.88
C GLU A 282 -30.89 -10.34 -16.13
N LYS A 283 -30.03 -11.09 -15.43
CA LYS A 283 -30.38 -12.25 -14.64
C LYS A 283 -29.67 -12.21 -13.31
N LYS A 284 -30.35 -12.76 -12.30
CA LYS A 284 -29.87 -12.76 -10.93
C LYS A 284 -28.64 -13.65 -10.80
N VAL A 285 -27.54 -13.06 -10.32
CA VAL A 285 -26.40 -13.81 -9.78
C VAL A 285 -26.70 -14.17 -8.34
N ILE A 286 -26.41 -15.40 -7.97
CA ILE A 286 -26.66 -15.94 -6.64
C ILE A 286 -25.35 -16.37 -5.97
N ASN A 287 -25.36 -16.32 -4.64
CA ASN A 287 -24.31 -16.88 -3.82
C ASN A 287 -24.55 -18.38 -3.64
N LYS A 288 -23.67 -19.22 -4.19
CA LYS A 288 -23.69 -20.67 -3.96
C LYS A 288 -22.46 -21.06 -3.15
N ASN A 289 -22.64 -21.28 -1.85
CA ASN A 289 -21.57 -21.65 -0.91
C ASN A 289 -20.39 -20.65 -0.83
N GLY A 290 -20.61 -19.38 -1.17
CA GLY A 290 -19.60 -18.33 -1.20
C GLY A 290 -18.99 -18.09 -2.59
N LEU A 291 -19.41 -18.85 -3.60
CA LEU A 291 -18.99 -18.70 -4.99
C LEU A 291 -20.05 -18.01 -5.84
N ILE A 292 -19.60 -17.32 -6.89
CA ILE A 292 -20.47 -16.70 -7.90
C ILE A 292 -21.20 -17.80 -8.66
N SER A 293 -22.52 -17.69 -8.78
CA SER A 293 -23.34 -18.68 -9.47
C SER A 293 -24.57 -18.08 -10.15
N MET A 294 -25.12 -18.81 -11.11
CA MET A 294 -26.40 -18.54 -11.76
C MET A 294 -27.10 -19.86 -12.06
N GLU A 295 -28.42 -19.87 -11.89
CA GLU A 295 -29.28 -20.97 -12.35
C GLU A 295 -29.62 -20.79 -13.83
N LEU A 296 -29.49 -21.87 -14.61
CA LEU A 296 -29.90 -21.92 -16.00
C LEU A 296 -30.79 -23.14 -16.24
N PRO A 297 -31.93 -22.98 -16.92
CA PRO A 297 -32.69 -24.14 -17.37
C PRO A 297 -32.00 -24.82 -18.55
N GLU A 298 -32.50 -25.99 -18.97
CA GLU A 298 -32.07 -26.67 -20.21
C GLU A 298 -32.00 -25.68 -21.40
N GLY A 299 -30.97 -25.79 -22.24
CA GLY A 299 -30.84 -24.99 -23.46
C GLY A 299 -29.43 -24.48 -23.74
N LYS A 300 -29.34 -23.53 -24.68
CA LYS A 300 -28.08 -22.90 -25.13
C LYS A 300 -28.08 -21.42 -24.80
N TYR A 301 -27.03 -20.98 -24.12
CA TYR A 301 -26.92 -19.61 -23.62
C TYR A 301 -25.54 -19.01 -23.89
N GLU A 302 -25.54 -17.74 -24.27
CA GLU A 302 -24.38 -16.87 -24.13
C GLU A 302 -24.58 -16.06 -22.84
N VAL A 303 -23.65 -16.24 -21.91
CA VAL A 303 -23.72 -15.62 -20.57
C VAL A 303 -22.53 -14.72 -20.37
N ILE A 304 -22.78 -13.52 -19.85
CA ILE A 304 -21.75 -12.56 -19.47
C ILE A 304 -21.97 -12.20 -18.02
N PHE A 305 -21.03 -12.55 -17.14
CA PHE A 305 -20.95 -12.04 -15.78
C PHE A 305 -20.13 -10.75 -15.81
N TYR A 306 -20.57 -9.73 -15.09
CA TYR A 306 -19.84 -8.49 -14.96
C TYR A 306 -19.95 -7.93 -13.54
N TYR A 307 -18.89 -7.29 -13.07
CA TYR A 307 -18.81 -6.74 -11.72
C TYR A 307 -19.02 -5.23 -11.75
N LEU A 308 -20.09 -4.77 -11.10
CA LEU A 308 -20.45 -3.35 -10.95
C LEU A 308 -21.12 -3.13 -9.58
N PRO A 309 -20.33 -2.90 -8.52
CA PRO A 309 -20.88 -2.72 -7.18
C PRO A 309 -21.57 -1.35 -7.04
N THR A 310 -22.70 -1.33 -6.34
CA THR A 310 -23.48 -0.09 -6.10
C THR A 310 -22.66 0.98 -5.38
N THR A 311 -21.74 0.58 -4.49
CA THR A 311 -20.83 1.49 -3.77
C THR A 311 -19.90 2.24 -4.70
N PHE A 312 -19.42 1.60 -5.77
CA PHE A 312 -18.61 2.26 -6.80
C PHE A 312 -19.42 3.33 -7.52
N ILE A 313 -20.65 3.02 -7.92
CA ILE A 313 -21.56 3.99 -8.59
C ILE A 313 -21.80 5.21 -7.69
N ILE A 314 -22.15 5.00 -6.42
CA ILE A 314 -22.36 6.08 -5.45
C ILE A 314 -21.09 6.92 -5.30
N GLY A 315 -19.93 6.28 -5.14
CA GLY A 315 -18.64 6.96 -5.02
C GLY A 315 -18.30 7.80 -6.25
N SER A 316 -18.58 7.30 -7.46
CA SER A 316 -18.38 8.03 -8.71
C SER A 316 -19.29 9.26 -8.81
N VAL A 317 -20.57 9.14 -8.45
CA VAL A 317 -21.51 10.27 -8.46
C VAL A 317 -21.08 11.36 -7.47
N VAL A 318 -20.71 10.99 -6.25
CA VAL A 318 -20.22 11.93 -5.22
C VAL A 318 -18.94 12.63 -5.68
N SER A 319 -18.01 11.87 -6.26
CA SER A 319 -16.74 12.43 -6.76
C SER A 319 -16.96 13.40 -7.91
N LEU A 320 -17.79 13.04 -8.89
CA LEU A 320 -18.11 13.90 -10.02
C LEU A 320 -18.80 15.18 -9.57
N THR A 321 -19.77 15.07 -8.66
CA THR A 321 -20.48 16.22 -8.08
C THR A 321 -19.51 17.15 -7.35
N SER A 322 -18.57 16.59 -6.58
CA SER A 322 -17.55 17.37 -5.86
C SER A 322 -16.61 18.10 -6.81
N ILE A 323 -16.17 17.45 -7.90
CA ILE A 323 -15.34 18.08 -8.94
C ILE A 323 -16.09 19.24 -9.59
N ILE A 324 -17.36 19.05 -9.94
CA ILE A 324 -18.20 20.10 -10.53
C ILE A 324 -18.34 21.29 -9.56
N VAL A 325 -18.60 21.03 -8.28
CA VAL A 325 -18.70 22.08 -7.26
C VAL A 325 -17.38 22.85 -7.13
N ILE A 326 -16.24 22.17 -7.02
CA ILE A 326 -14.93 22.80 -6.95
C ILE A 326 -14.67 23.65 -8.19
N PHE A 327 -14.97 23.13 -9.38
CA PHE A 327 -14.77 23.84 -10.64
C PHE A 327 -15.63 25.12 -10.71
N VAL A 328 -16.91 25.04 -10.32
CA VAL A 328 -17.81 26.20 -10.26
C VAL A 328 -17.31 27.25 -9.26
N LEU A 329 -16.81 26.83 -8.09
CA LEU A 329 -16.24 27.74 -7.09
C LEU A 329 -14.96 28.43 -7.59
N LEU A 330 -14.11 27.71 -8.32
CA LEU A 330 -12.90 28.28 -8.93
C LEU A 330 -13.25 29.30 -10.02
N LEU A 331 -14.21 29.00 -10.90
CA LEU A 331 -14.68 29.94 -11.93
C LEU A 331 -15.28 31.20 -11.32
N LYS A 332 -16.08 31.08 -10.26
CA LYS A 332 -16.62 32.23 -9.52
C LYS A 332 -15.56 33.10 -8.86
N ARG A 333 -14.38 32.55 -8.56
CA ARG A 333 -13.26 33.29 -7.97
C ARG A 333 -12.41 34.03 -9.02
N LEU A 334 -12.48 33.59 -10.28
CA LEU A 334 -11.74 34.17 -11.40
C LEU A 334 -12.49 35.32 -12.09
N ASN A 335 -13.83 35.36 -11.97
CA ASN A 335 -14.68 36.46 -12.41
C ASN A 335 -14.86 37.51 -11.32
#